data_AF-A0A2H0UF63-F1
#
_entry.id   AF-A0A2H0UF63-F1
#
_cell.length_a   1.000
_cell.length_b   1.000
_cell.length_c   1.000
_cell.angle_alpha   90.00
_cell.angle_beta   90.00
_cell.angle_gamma   90.00
#
_symmetry.space_group_name_H-M   'P 1'
#
loop_
_entity.id
_entity.type
_entity.pdbx_description
1 polymer ?
#
loop_
_entity_poly.entity_id
_entity_poly.type
_entity_poly.pdbx_seq_one_letter_code
_entity_poly.pdbx_strand_id
1 'polypeptide(L)' 'MESDILKKLSEQDEKLDAIWRSAEKTRKMFLFTMWGTIIAFVLPLLALAFVIPSFINSYLSSYQGLL' A
#
# COMPACT_ATOMS: atom_id res chain seq x y z
N MET A 1 2.56 47.74 11.17
CA MET A 1 3.83 47.13 10.69
C MET A 1 4.26 45.96 11.57
N GLU A 2 4.60 46.16 12.85
CA GLU A 2 5.01 45.05 13.74
C GLU A 2 3.86 44.07 14.05
N SER A 3 2.65 44.58 14.29
CA SER A 3 1.43 43.79 14.46
C SER A 3 1.07 42.94 13.23
N ASP A 4 1.29 43.48 12.03
CA ASP A 4 0.96 42.80 10.77
C ASP A 4 1.93 41.66 10.48
N ILE A 5 3.20 41.81 10.89
CA ILE A 5 4.21 40.76 10.78
C ILE A 5 3.91 39.62 11.74
N LEU A 6 3.58 39.92 13.00
CA LEU A 6 3.19 38.91 14.00
C LEU A 6 1.96 38.13 13.55
N LYS A 7 0.94 38.82 13.00
CA LYS A 7 -0.25 38.18 12.45
C LYS A 7 0.08 37.25 11.27
N LYS A 8 0.96 37.69 10.36
CA LYS A 8 1.42 36.83 9.26
C LYS A 8 2.22 35.63 9.72
N LEU A 9 2.99 35.74 10.81
CA LEU A 9 3.70 34.61 11.40
C LEU A 9 2.69 33.58 11.95
N SER A 10 1.71 34.03 12.75
CA SER A 10 0.71 33.12 13.30
C SER A 10 -0.13 32.42 12.22
N GLU A 11 -0.49 33.14 11.15
CA GLU A 11 -1.20 32.57 10.00
C GLU A 11 -0.35 31.53 9.23
N GLN A 12 0.98 31.70 9.23
CA GLN A 12 1.89 30.74 8.61
C GLN A 12 2.06 29.50 9.48
N ASP A 13 2.20 29.65 10.79
CA ASP A 13 2.30 28.52 11.72
C ASP A 13 1.07 27.62 11.66
N GLU A 14 -0.12 28.21 11.60
CA GLU A 14 -1.37 27.46 11.46
C GLU A 14 -1.42 26.65 10.15
N LYS A 15 -0.98 27.25 9.04
CA LYS A 15 -0.88 26.55 7.74
C LYS A 15 0.13 25.42 7.78
N LEU A 16 1.27 25.62 8.45
CA LEU A 16 2.30 24.59 8.59
C LEU A 16 1.79 23.39 9.41
N ASP A 17 1.07 23.61 10.51
CA ASP A 17 0.45 22.52 11.27
C ASP A 17 -0.61 21.79 10.43
N ALA A 18 -1.47 22.51 9.70
CA ALA A 18 -2.45 21.91 8.81
C ALA A 18 -1.80 21.04 7.71
N ILE A 19 -0.72 21.53 7.10
CA ILE A 19 0.06 20.77 6.11
C ILE A 19 0.65 19.52 6.75
N TRP A 20 1.29 19.66 7.91
CA TRP A 20 1.89 18.52 8.61
C TRP A 20 0.86 17.44 8.94
N ARG A 21 -0.31 17.82 9.47
CA ARG A 21 -1.39 16.88 9.78
C ARG A 21 -1.93 16.18 8.53
N SER A 22 -2.11 16.90 7.43
CA SER A 22 -2.61 16.33 6.17
C SER A 22 -1.60 15.38 5.52
N ALA A 23 -0.32 15.73 5.56
CA ALA A 23 0.77 14.89 5.07
C ALA A 23 0.89 13.60 5.89
N GLU A 24 0.83 13.69 7.22
CA GLU A 24 0.92 12.52 8.09
C GLU A 24 -0.30 11.60 7.94
N LYS A 25 -1.51 12.16 7.75
CA LYS A 25 -2.71 11.38 7.41
C LYS A 25 -2.54 10.64 6.09
N THR A 26 -2.02 11.31 5.06
CA THR A 26 -1.79 10.71 3.74
C THR A 26 -0.73 9.61 3.81
N ARG A 27 0.36 9.82 4.54
CA ARG A 27 1.40 8.82 4.79
C ARG A 27 0.83 7.56 5.43
N LYS A 28 0.02 7.70 6.48
CA LYS A 28 -0.61 6.54 7.15
C LYS A 28 -1.60 5.82 6.24
N MET A 29 -2.43 6.56 5.51
CA MET A 29 -3.37 5.98 4.55
C MET A 29 -2.63 5.22 3.45
N PHE A 30 -1.57 5.79 2.89
CA PHE A 30 -0.75 5.15 1.86
C PHE A 30 -0.12 3.85 2.35
N LEU A 31 0.45 3.83 3.57
CA LEU A 31 0.99 2.60 4.13
C LEU A 31 -0.07 1.51 4.27
N PHE A 32 -1.25 1.88 4.79
CA PHE A 32 -2.35 0.93 4.94
C PHE A 32 -2.84 0.40 3.59
N THR A 33 -3.07 1.27 2.60
CA THR A 33 -3.56 0.86 1.28
C THR A 33 -2.52 0.09 0.48
N MET A 34 -1.22 0.41 0.63
CA MET A 34 -0.13 -0.32 0.00
C MET A 34 -0.07 -1.77 0.51
N TRP A 35 -0.08 -1.97 1.84
CA TRP A 35 -0.12 -3.31 2.41
C TRP A 35 -1.43 -4.04 2.08
N GLY A 36 -2.57 -3.33 2.10
CA GLY A 36 -3.85 -3.87 1.66
C GLY A 36 -3.81 -4.39 0.23
N THR A 37 -3.22 -3.63 -0.70
CA THR A 37 -3.04 -4.04 -2.10
C THR A 37 -2.13 -5.26 -2.22
N ILE A 38 -1.03 -5.29 -1.47
CA ILE A 38 -0.11 -6.44 -1.48
C ILE A 38 -0.83 -7.71 -1.02
N ILE A 39 -1.60 -7.63 0.07
CA ILE A 39 -2.30 -8.79 0.62
C ILE A 39 -3.47 -9.23 -0.28
N ALA A 40 -4.26 -8.28 -0.79
CA ALA A 40 -5.47 -8.60 -1.55
C ALA A 40 -5.20 -9.00 -3.00
N PHE A 41 -4.11 -8.52 -3.61
CA PHE A 41 -3.82 -8.78 -5.03
C PHE A 41 -2.48 -9.47 -5.24
N VAL A 42 -1.39 -8.90 -4.73
CA VAL A 42 -0.03 -9.40 -5.04
C VAL A 42 0.20 -10.79 -4.45
N LEU A 43 -0.21 -11.02 -3.20
CA LEU A 43 -0.01 -12.29 -2.51
C LEU A 43 -0.80 -13.44 -3.18
N PRO A 44 -2.10 -13.30 -3.53
CA PRO A 44 -2.82 -14.31 -4.31
C PRO A 44 -2.18 -14.58 -5.67
N LEU A 45 -1.73 -13.54 -6.39
CA LEU A 45 -1.07 -13.73 -7.68
C LEU A 45 0.23 -14.52 -7.55
N LEU A 46 1.05 -14.19 -6.54
CA LEU A 46 2.26 -14.95 -6.24
C LEU A 46 1.93 -16.40 -5.87
N ALA A 47 0.94 -16.63 -5.02
CA ALA A 47 0.51 -17.97 -4.65
C ALA A 47 0.08 -18.78 -5.88
N LEU A 48 -0.74 -18.20 -6.77
CA LEU A 48 -1.17 -18.85 -8.01
C LEU A 48 0.01 -19.17 -8.93
N ALA A 49 1.03 -18.31 -9.00
CA ALA A 49 2.22 -18.56 -9.81
C ALA A 49 2.98 -19.84 -9.39
N PHE A 50 2.87 -20.26 -8.12
CA PHE A 50 3.46 -21.52 -7.64
C PHE A 50 2.46 -22.68 -7.65
N VAL A 51 1.19 -22.42 -7.30
CA VAL A 51 0.15 -23.45 -7.23
C VAL A 51 -0.17 -24.01 -8.61
N ILE A 52 -0.29 -23.17 -9.64
CA ILE A 52 -0.68 -23.62 -10.98
C ILE A 52 0.34 -24.63 -11.56
N PRO A 53 1.66 -24.35 -11.60
CA PRO A 53 2.63 -25.32 -12.10
C PRO A 53 2.66 -26.61 -11.27
N SER A 54 2.59 -26.50 -9.95
CA SER A 54 2.57 -27.67 -9.05
C SER A 54 1.36 -28.56 -9.32
N PHE A 55 0.18 -27.96 -9.49
CA PHE A 55 -1.06 -28.65 -9.80
C PHE A 55 -0.99 -29.37 -11.15
N ILE A 56 -0.52 -28.68 -12.20
CA ILE A 56 -0.37 -29.28 -13.54
C ILE A 56 0.59 -30.47 -13.51
N ASN A 57 1.75 -30.33 -12.86
CA ASN A 57 2.73 -31.40 -12.77
C ASN A 57 2.16 -32.63 -12.05
N SER A 58 1.44 -32.44 -10.93
CA SER A 58 0.80 -33.53 -10.22
C SER A 58 -0.22 -34.27 -11.09
N TYR A 59 -1.05 -33.53 -11.82
CA TYR A 59 -2.08 -34.12 -12.67
C TYR A 59 -1.47 -34.91 -13.84
N LEU A 60 -0.42 -34.36 -14.47
CA LEU A 60 0.30 -35.03 -15.55
C LEU A 60 0.98 -36.32 -15.07
N SER A 61 1.61 -36.31 -13.89
CA SER A 61 2.24 -37.51 -13.31
C SER A 61 1.22 -38.60 -13.01
N SER A 62 0.06 -38.25 -12.46
CA SER A 62 -1.02 -39.22 -12.24
C SER A 62 -1.54 -39.82 -13.55
N TYR A 63 -1.68 -39.01 -14.60
CA TYR A 63 -2.09 -39.48 -15.91
C TYR A 63 -1.05 -40.43 -16.54
N GLN A 64 0.25 -40.12 -16.43
CA GLN A 64 1.32 -41.00 -16.92
C GLN A 64 1.37 -42.34 -16.18
N GLY A 65 1.03 -42.39 -14.89
CA GLY A 65 0.99 -43.65 -14.14
C GLY A 65 -0.20 -44.57 -14.48
N LEU A 66 -1.17 -44.08 -15.25
CA LEU A 66 -2.33 -44.85 -15.73
C LEU A 66 -2.13 -45.42 -17.15
N LEU A 67 -1.15 -44.92 -17.90
CA LEU A 67 -0.75 -45.41 -19.23
C LEU A 67 0.33 -46.47 -19.12
#